data_AF-A0A7V9C6W2-F1
#
_entry.id   AF-A0A7V9C6W2-F1
#
_cell.length_a   1.000
_cell.length_b   1.000
_cell.length_c   1.000
_cell.angle_alpha   90.00
_cell.angle_beta   90.00
_cell.angle_gamma   90.00
#
_symmetry.space_group_name_H-M   'P 1'
#
loop_
_entity.id
_entity.type
_entity.pdbx_description
1 polymer ?
#
loop_
_entity_poly.entity_id
_entity_poly.type
_entity_poly.pdbx_seq_one_letter_code
_entity_poly.pdbx_strand_id
1 'polypeptide(L)' 'MRTTLTIDDRVLVAARSRAQQRGISVGEALSELAMIGYEAETATMSDPEGFPMLPPVEGHVITVELVDDALDDE' A
#
# COMPACT_ATOMS: atom_id res chain seq x y z
N MET A 1 15.62 -9.74 14.32
CA MET A 1 15.88 -11.19 14.36
C MET A 1 16.77 -11.56 13.18
N ARG A 2 17.64 -12.57 13.28
CA ARG A 2 18.46 -13.05 12.15
C ARG A 2 17.85 -14.36 11.64
N THR A 3 17.44 -14.37 10.37
CA THR A 3 16.78 -15.51 9.73
C THR A 3 17.37 -15.69 8.33
N THR A 4 17.53 -16.94 7.89
CA THR A 4 17.91 -17.27 6.52
C THR A 4 16.64 -17.56 5.73
N LEU A 5 16.47 -16.88 4.60
CA LEU A 5 15.27 -16.91 3.77
C LEU A 5 15.68 -17.18 2.32
N THR A 6 14.93 -18.01 1.61
CA THR A 6 15.03 -18.10 0.14
C THR A 6 14.08 -17.09 -0.47
N ILE A 7 14.57 -16.18 -1.31
CA ILE A 7 13.79 -15.12 -1.96
C ILE A 7 14.14 -15.04 -3.44
N ASP A 8 13.22 -14.52 -4.26
CA ASP A 8 13.46 -14.20 -5.67
C ASP A 8 14.53 -13.08 -5.78
N ASP A 9 15.43 -13.19 -6.74
CA ASP A 9 16.53 -12.22 -6.95
C ASP A 9 16.02 -10.79 -7.16
N ARG A 10 14.85 -10.62 -7.78
CA ARG A 10 14.24 -9.30 -7.99
C ARG A 10 13.87 -8.63 -6.67
N VAL A 11 13.43 -9.41 -5.68
CA VAL A 11 13.14 -8.91 -4.33
C VAL A 11 14.43 -8.46 -3.65
N LEU A 12 15.51 -9.22 -3.80
CA LEU A 12 16.82 -8.83 -3.25
C LEU A 12 17.34 -7.53 -3.89
N VAL A 13 17.20 -7.37 -5.21
CA VAL A 13 17.57 -6.12 -5.92
C VAL A 13 16.77 -4.93 -5.40
N ALA A 14 15.46 -5.08 -5.24
CA ALA A 14 14.59 -4.04 -4.70
C ALA A 14 14.99 -3.64 -3.26
N ALA A 15 15.23 -4.63 -2.39
CA ALA A 15 15.65 -4.40 -1.01
C ALA A 15 17.01 -3.66 -0.94
N ARG A 16 17.98 -4.03 -1.79
CA ARG A 16 19.29 -3.35 -1.86
C ARG A 16 19.16 -1.90 -2.31
N SER A 17 18.37 -1.63 -3.34
CA SER A 17 18.14 -0.26 -3.84
C SER A 17 17.51 0.62 -2.75
N ARG A 18 16.47 0.10 -2.06
CA ARG A 18 15.80 0.80 -0.96
C ARG A 18 16.73 1.02 0.23
N ALA A 19 17.52 0.02 0.60
CA ALA A 19 18.51 0.12 1.66
C ALA A 19 19.54 1.22 1.39
N GLN A 20 20.05 1.29 0.15
CA GLN A 20 21.00 2.31 -0.26
C GLN A 20 20.41 3.71 -0.26
N GLN A 21 19.18 3.88 -0.78
CA GLN A 21 18.50 5.19 -0.77
C GLN A 21 18.22 5.69 0.65
N ARG A 22 17.89 4.80 1.60
CA ARG A 22 17.45 5.17 2.95
C ARG A 22 18.55 5.07 4.02
N GLY A 23 19.73 4.55 3.68
CA GLY A 23 20.83 4.36 4.63
C GLY A 23 20.57 3.30 5.70
N ILE A 24 19.75 2.29 5.41
CA ILE A 24 19.38 1.21 6.34
C ILE A 24 19.97 -0.13 5.91
N SER A 25 19.84 -1.16 6.74
CA SER A 25 20.30 -2.52 6.37
C SER A 25 19.40 -3.16 5.31
N VAL A 26 19.96 -4.09 4.51
CA VAL A 26 19.17 -4.83 3.50
C VAL A 26 18.05 -5.66 4.16
N GLY A 27 18.31 -6.24 5.34
CA GLY A 27 17.29 -7.00 6.08
C GLY A 27 16.15 -6.12 6.57
N GLU A 28 16.44 -4.90 6.99
CA GLU A 28 15.43 -3.93 7.41
C GLU A 28 14.61 -3.43 6.22
N ALA A 29 15.26 -3.09 5.10
CA ALA A 29 14.57 -2.74 3.86
C ALA A 29 13.67 -3.88 3.35
N LEU A 30 14.13 -5.14 3.45
CA LEU A 30 13.32 -6.31 3.12
C LEU A 30 12.11 -6.45 4.05
N SER A 31 12.30 -6.23 5.35
CA SER A 31 11.22 -6.25 6.34
C SER A 31 10.17 -5.18 6.04
N GLU A 32 10.58 -3.96 5.68
CA GLU A 32 9.64 -2.91 5.26
C GLU A 32 8.84 -3.28 4.02
N LEU A 33 9.50 -3.82 2.99
CA LEU A 33 8.83 -4.27 1.77
C LEU A 33 7.81 -5.38 2.07
N ALA A 34 8.17 -6.32 2.96
CA ALA A 34 7.26 -7.37 3.40
C ALA A 34 6.04 -6.81 4.16
N MET A 35 6.25 -5.82 5.04
CA MET A 35 5.14 -5.17 5.75
C MET A 35 4.20 -4.43 4.81
N ILE A 36 4.71 -3.73 3.79
CA ILE A 36 3.88 -3.08 2.76
C ILE A 36 3.03 -4.12 2.02
N GLY A 37 3.63 -5.26 1.64
CA GLY A 37 2.91 -6.35 0.98
C GLY A 37 1.84 -6.98 1.88
N TYR A 38 2.16 -7.18 3.16
CA TYR A 38 1.24 -7.72 4.16
C TYR A 38 0.04 -6.77 4.40
N GLU A 39 0.30 -5.47 4.54
CA GLU A 39 -0.75 -4.45 4.65
C GLU A 39 -1.64 -4.43 3.40
N ALA A 40 -1.05 -4.54 2.22
CA ALA A 40 -1.81 -4.60 0.96
C ALA A 40 -2.69 -5.86 0.84
N GLU A 41 -2.24 -7.00 1.36
CA GLU A 41 -3.02 -8.25 1.36
C GLU A 41 -4.13 -8.25 2.42
N THR A 42 -3.87 -7.64 3.58
CA THR A 42 -4.84 -7.56 4.70
C THR A 42 -5.84 -6.42 4.55
N ALA A 43 -5.52 -5.42 3.74
CA ALA A 43 -6.48 -4.43 3.29
C ALA A 43 -7.47 -5.11 2.34
N THR A 44 -8.52 -5.71 2.89
CA THR A 44 -9.66 -6.22 2.12
C THR A 44 -10.31 -5.05 1.36
N MET A 45 -9.81 -4.78 0.15
CA MET A 45 -10.42 -3.89 -0.83
C MET A 45 -11.54 -4.67 -1.52
N SER A 46 -12.55 -5.09 -0.79
CA SER A 46 -13.67 -5.82 -1.38
C SER A 46 -14.97 -5.34 -0.78
N ASP A 47 -15.79 -4.72 -1.62
CA ASP A 47 -17.23 -4.80 -1.46
C ASP A 47 -17.67 -6.28 -1.37
N PRO A 48 -18.79 -6.64 -0.73
CA PRO A 48 -19.36 -7.99 -0.77
C PRO A 48 -19.45 -8.61 -2.18
N GLU A 49 -19.53 -7.78 -3.23
CA GLU A 49 -19.62 -8.21 -4.64
C GLU A 49 -18.26 -8.35 -5.35
N GLY A 50 -17.14 -8.16 -4.65
CA GLY A 50 -15.79 -8.44 -5.17
C GLY A 50 -15.18 -7.34 -6.05
N PHE A 51 -15.75 -6.14 -6.04
CA PHE A 51 -15.16 -4.97 -6.72
C PHE A 51 -14.14 -4.27 -5.82
N PRO A 52 -12.93 -3.94 -6.33
CA PRO A 52 -11.93 -3.23 -5.56
C PRO A 52 -12.35 -1.78 -5.31
N MET A 53 -12.77 -1.51 -4.08
CA MET A 53 -13.14 -0.17 -3.61
C MET A 53 -11.98 0.45 -2.84
N LEU A 54 -11.82 1.77 -2.98
CA LEU A 54 -10.98 2.54 -2.06
C LEU A 54 -11.56 2.41 -0.64
N PRO A 55 -10.71 2.36 0.41
CA PRO A 55 -11.20 2.29 1.78
C PRO A 55 -12.06 3.52 2.09
N PRO A 56 -13.24 3.35 2.72
CA PRO A 56 -14.09 4.47 3.08
C PRO A 56 -13.38 5.35 4.13
N VAL A 57 -13.43 6.67 3.94
CA VAL A 57 -13.00 7.63 4.97
C VAL A 57 -14.21 7.95 5.84
N GLU A 58 -14.13 7.62 7.13
CA GLU A 58 -15.23 7.83 8.06
C GLU A 58 -15.65 9.30 8.12
N GLY A 59 -16.96 9.56 8.02
CA GLY A 59 -17.53 10.91 8.01
C GLY A 59 -17.38 11.69 6.71
N HIS A 60 -16.77 11.13 5.66
CA HIS A 60 -16.66 11.77 4.34
C HIS A 60 -17.56 11.05 3.33
N VAL A 61 -18.85 11.38 3.37
CA VAL A 61 -19.84 10.90 2.39
C VAL A 61 -19.94 11.93 1.27
N ILE A 62 -19.60 11.53 0.05
CA ILE A 62 -19.81 12.35 -1.15
C ILE A 62 -21.25 12.15 -1.62
N THR A 63 -22.03 13.23 -1.70
CA THR A 63 -23.40 13.21 -2.22
C THR A 63 -23.48 13.79 -3.63
N VAL A 64 -24.62 13.63 -4.28
CA VAL A 64 -24.84 14.18 -5.64
C VAL A 64 -24.78 15.71 -5.60
N GLU A 65 -25.35 16.32 -4.57
CA GLU A 65 -25.35 17.77 -4.37
C GLU A 65 -23.92 18.33 -4.26
N LEU A 66 -23.05 17.63 -3.53
CA LEU A 66 -21.62 17.99 -3.42
C LEU A 66 -20.88 17.97 -4.77
N VAL A 67 -21.30 17.09 -5.68
CA VAL A 67 -20.71 16.99 -7.03
C VAL A 67 -21.25 18.11 -7.91
N ASP A 68 -22.55 18.37 -7.85
CA ASP A 68 -23.19 19.45 -8.62
C ASP A 68 -22.60 20.81 -8.22
N ASP A 69 -22.49 21.10 -6.92
CA ASP A 69 -21.87 22.34 -6.41
C ASP A 69 -20.42 22.52 -6.90
N ALA A 70 -19.65 21.43 -6.99
CA ALA A 70 -18.25 21.49 -7.43
C ALA A 70 -18.10 21.72 -8.94
N LEU A 71 -19.07 21.29 -9.75
CA LEU A 71 -19.07 21.48 -11.20
C LEU A 71 -19.56 22.87 -11.61
N ASP A 72 -20.42 23.49 -10.79
CA ASP A 72 -20.95 24.84 -11.02
C ASP A 72 -19.93 25.94 -10.67
N ASP A 73 -18.88 25.61 -9.92
CA ASP A 73 -17.78 26.52 -9.55
C ASP A 73 -16.68 26.67 -10.64
N GLU A 74 -16.81 26.01 -11.81
CA GLU A 74 -15.95 26.13 -13.01
C GLU A 74 -16.52 27.04 -14.12
#